data_AF-A0A0C5G5U9-F1
#
_entry.id   AF-A0A0C5G5U9-F1
#
_cell.length_a   1.000
_cell.length_b   1.000
_cell.length_c   1.000
_cell.angle_alpha   90.00
_cell.angle_beta   90.00
_cell.angle_gamma   90.00
#
_symmetry.space_group_name_H-M   'P 1'
#
loop_
_entity.id
_entity.type
_entity.pdbx_description
1 polymer ?
#
loop_
_entity_poly.entity_id
_entity_poly.type
_entity_poly.pdbx_seq_one_letter_code
_entity_poly.pdbx_strand_id
1 'polypeptide(L)'
;MSIPPPPGPPQPHGPYGPCAQGPYPAQPQPVWGPGPGPYGAPAAVNGVAIAAFVLGLLCFLPAVGLVLGLVALRQIKRRGQRGKGFAVAGAALSAAGLALWTVSLATGAVTAFWDGVRDAARGGGTAYSLAEGECFDAPGGSLEGFAYDVDEVSCAAPHHGEVFAAFDLPAGSYPGEDTVARAAEDRCYTLRDGYAMDAWAVPGDVDVYYFAPTRQSWRTGDREVACLFGSTRTGGVLTGSLRTDETTLDGHQLAYLRAEQVLDRALDLEPDTEYVEDDLPGHREWAGRMAEALAERSERLRGHAWPAAARQPVAGLAGELETAREEWERAAGASDADTFYEHYEKGYDLIDPERAVGAREALGLATTPPSYEEDGGSEGGGSGGGGAAEEAGGMEV
;
A
#
# COMPACT_ATOMS: atom_id res chain seq x y z
N MET A 1 -0.56 38.57 12.85
CA MET A 1 -1.76 38.48 11.98
C MET A 1 -1.90 39.81 11.26
N SER A 2 -1.79 39.84 9.93
CA SER A 2 -1.82 41.08 9.14
C SER A 2 -2.97 41.03 8.15
N ILE A 3 -3.79 42.08 8.12
CA ILE A 3 -5.07 42.12 7.42
C ILE A 3 -4.84 42.50 5.94
N PRO A 4 -5.37 41.76 4.95
CA PRO A 4 -5.28 42.15 3.54
C PRO A 4 -6.26 43.30 3.20
N PRO A 5 -5.90 44.23 2.29
CA PRO A 5 -6.75 45.35 1.90
C PRO A 5 -7.91 44.94 0.96
N PRO A 6 -9.00 45.69 0.92
CA PRO A 6 -10.19 45.35 0.14
C PRO A 6 -10.03 45.58 -1.39
N PRO A 7 -10.76 44.84 -2.25
CA PRO A 7 -10.72 45.04 -3.70
C PRO A 7 -11.34 46.36 -4.16
N GLY A 8 -10.71 47.04 -5.12
CA GLY A 8 -11.25 48.24 -5.78
C GLY A 8 -12.29 47.92 -6.88
N PRO A 9 -13.11 48.91 -7.29
CA PRO A 9 -14.19 48.71 -8.25
C PRO A 9 -13.71 48.54 -9.71
N PRO A 10 -14.41 47.74 -10.53
CA PRO A 10 -14.03 47.47 -11.92
C PRO A 10 -14.21 48.68 -12.85
N GLN A 11 -13.23 48.90 -13.73
CA GLN A 11 -13.24 49.98 -14.74
C GLN A 11 -13.79 49.49 -16.09
N PRO A 12 -14.67 50.26 -16.78
CA PRO A 12 -15.30 49.85 -18.02
C PRO A 12 -14.37 49.98 -19.24
N HIS A 13 -14.51 49.04 -20.18
CA HIS A 13 -13.65 48.92 -21.36
C HIS A 13 -14.16 49.81 -22.51
N GLY A 14 -13.38 50.83 -22.87
CA GLY A 14 -13.67 51.71 -24.01
C GLY A 14 -13.16 51.13 -25.35
N PRO A 15 -13.84 51.39 -26.50
CA PRO A 15 -13.41 50.83 -27.79
C PRO A 15 -12.19 51.54 -28.39
N TYR A 16 -11.29 50.77 -29.02
CA TYR A 16 -10.14 51.29 -29.75
C TYR A 16 -10.58 52.02 -31.04
N GLY A 17 -9.96 53.18 -31.31
CA GLY A 17 -10.26 54.03 -32.46
C GLY A 17 -9.54 53.61 -33.76
N PRO A 18 -10.01 54.08 -34.94
CA PRO A 18 -9.47 53.71 -36.24
C PRO A 18 -8.38 54.66 -36.77
N CYS A 19 -7.43 54.13 -37.54
CA CYS A 19 -6.36 54.87 -38.23
C CYS A 19 -6.80 55.48 -39.59
N ALA A 20 -6.06 56.47 -40.10
CA ALA A 20 -6.31 57.23 -41.34
C ALA A 20 -4.97 57.59 -42.05
N GLN A 21 -4.87 58.17 -43.26
CA GLN A 21 -5.83 58.82 -44.19
C GLN A 21 -5.54 58.45 -45.67
N GLY A 22 -6.41 58.85 -46.60
CA GLY A 22 -6.12 58.89 -48.06
C GLY A 22 -7.24 59.61 -48.85
N PRO A 23 -7.00 60.68 -49.65
CA PRO A 23 -8.10 61.57 -50.09
C PRO A 23 -8.40 61.65 -51.61
N TYR A 24 -9.65 62.07 -51.91
CA TYR A 24 -10.24 62.52 -53.20
C TYR A 24 -10.55 61.47 -54.31
N PRO A 25 -11.50 61.72 -55.25
CA PRO A 25 -12.56 62.74 -55.31
C PRO A 25 -14.01 62.16 -55.41
N ALA A 26 -15.02 63.03 -55.34
CA ALA A 26 -16.45 62.64 -55.40
C ALA A 26 -16.95 62.24 -56.80
N GLN A 27 -17.92 61.33 -56.86
CA GLN A 27 -18.71 60.98 -58.05
C GLN A 27 -20.22 60.94 -57.70
N PRO A 28 -21.13 61.39 -58.59
CA PRO A 28 -22.53 61.64 -58.25
C PRO A 28 -23.41 60.37 -58.16
N GLN A 29 -24.43 60.45 -57.31
CA GLN A 29 -25.41 59.39 -57.04
C GLN A 29 -26.44 59.24 -58.18
N PRO A 30 -26.70 58.02 -58.70
CA PRO A 30 -27.87 57.73 -59.52
C PRO A 30 -29.08 57.29 -58.67
N VAL A 31 -30.02 58.23 -58.51
CA VAL A 31 -31.49 58.09 -58.51
C VAL A 31 -32.09 56.71 -58.19
N TRP A 32 -32.92 56.68 -57.14
CA TRP A 32 -33.79 55.58 -56.72
C TRP A 32 -34.86 55.23 -57.77
N GLY A 33 -34.97 53.95 -58.14
CA GLY A 33 -35.99 53.41 -59.05
C GLY A 33 -37.02 52.52 -58.32
N PRO A 34 -38.25 52.35 -58.83
CA PRO A 34 -39.38 51.85 -58.03
C PRO A 34 -39.32 50.35 -57.74
N GLY A 35 -39.65 49.96 -56.51
CA GLY A 35 -39.65 48.57 -56.06
C GLY A 35 -40.84 47.73 -56.56
N PRO A 36 -40.66 46.41 -56.77
CA PRO A 36 -41.77 45.48 -57.03
C PRO A 36 -42.00 44.42 -55.93
N GLY A 37 -43.24 44.34 -55.42
CA GLY A 37 -43.89 43.08 -55.03
C GLY A 37 -43.59 42.46 -53.64
N PRO A 38 -44.61 42.18 -52.80
CA PRO A 38 -44.42 41.53 -51.49
C PRO A 38 -44.68 40.01 -51.53
N TYR A 39 -43.64 39.17 -51.54
CA TYR A 39 -43.80 37.71 -51.33
C TYR A 39 -42.60 37.04 -50.63
N GLY A 40 -42.89 36.23 -49.60
CA GLY A 40 -41.97 35.21 -49.09
C GLY A 40 -41.76 35.19 -47.58
N ALA A 41 -42.68 34.60 -46.82
CA ALA A 41 -42.35 34.14 -45.47
C ALA A 41 -41.28 33.03 -45.55
N PRO A 42 -40.27 32.99 -44.67
CA PRO A 42 -39.22 31.97 -44.72
C PRO A 42 -39.82 30.57 -44.47
N ALA A 43 -39.55 29.64 -45.39
CA ALA A 43 -40.04 28.27 -45.29
C ALA A 43 -39.47 27.57 -44.04
N ALA A 44 -40.35 26.94 -43.26
CA ALA A 44 -40.00 26.28 -42.00
C ALA A 44 -38.92 25.19 -42.18
N VAL A 45 -37.97 25.16 -41.25
CA VAL A 45 -36.92 24.12 -41.18
C VAL A 45 -37.53 22.78 -40.79
N ASN A 46 -37.02 21.69 -41.39
CA ASN A 46 -37.52 20.34 -41.09
C ASN A 46 -36.94 19.85 -39.75
N GLY A 47 -37.78 19.73 -38.73
CA GLY A 47 -37.37 19.29 -37.39
C GLY A 47 -36.69 17.91 -37.34
N VAL A 48 -36.96 17.02 -38.30
CA VAL A 48 -36.28 15.71 -38.39
C VAL A 48 -34.80 15.87 -38.76
N ALA A 49 -34.43 16.91 -39.53
CA ALA A 49 -33.04 17.20 -39.84
C ALA A 49 -32.28 17.78 -38.63
N ILE A 50 -32.97 18.52 -37.75
CA ILE A 50 -32.42 19.00 -36.48
C ILE A 50 -32.26 17.83 -35.51
N ALA A 51 -33.27 16.97 -35.39
CA ALA A 51 -33.19 15.75 -34.58
C ALA A 51 -32.03 14.85 -35.03
N ALA A 52 -31.88 14.59 -36.34
CA ALA A 52 -30.77 13.80 -36.88
C ALA A 52 -29.39 14.42 -36.60
N PHE A 53 -29.28 15.76 -36.58
CA PHE A 53 -28.04 16.44 -36.21
C PHE A 53 -27.74 16.32 -34.71
N VAL A 54 -28.74 16.51 -33.83
CA VAL A 54 -28.58 16.42 -32.37
C VAL A 54 -28.30 14.98 -31.92
N LEU A 55 -29.01 13.98 -32.47
CA LEU A 55 -28.75 12.56 -32.23
C LEU A 55 -27.44 12.06 -32.88
N GLY A 56 -26.96 12.73 -33.93
CA GLY A 56 -25.63 12.47 -34.50
C GLY A 56 -24.49 13.04 -33.65
N LEU A 57 -24.75 14.12 -32.90
CA LEU A 57 -23.81 14.77 -31.99
C LEU A 57 -23.75 14.08 -30.61
N LEU A 58 -24.89 13.56 -30.13
CA LEU A 58 -24.99 12.77 -28.91
C LEU A 58 -24.79 11.28 -29.25
N CYS A 59 -23.53 10.82 -29.19
CA CYS A 59 -23.01 9.52 -29.67
C CYS A 59 -23.67 8.20 -29.19
N PHE A 60 -24.85 8.21 -28.54
CA PHE A 60 -25.45 7.02 -27.95
C PHE A 60 -26.14 6.07 -28.96
N LEU A 61 -26.54 6.52 -30.15
CA LEU A 61 -27.19 5.66 -31.17
C LEU A 61 -26.81 6.06 -32.63
N PRO A 62 -25.54 5.86 -33.06
CA PRO A 62 -25.08 6.27 -34.40
C PRO A 62 -25.90 5.65 -35.56
N ALA A 63 -26.40 4.43 -35.40
CA ALA A 63 -27.26 3.78 -36.39
C ALA A 63 -28.61 4.49 -36.58
N VAL A 64 -29.21 5.05 -35.52
CA VAL A 64 -30.49 5.76 -35.59
C VAL A 64 -30.34 7.12 -36.26
N GLY A 65 -29.26 7.84 -35.95
CA GLY A 65 -28.91 9.10 -36.63
C GLY A 65 -28.75 8.93 -38.15
N LEU A 66 -28.05 7.87 -38.57
CA LEU A 66 -27.86 7.52 -39.98
C LEU A 66 -29.18 7.23 -40.71
N VAL A 67 -30.05 6.41 -40.12
CA VAL A 67 -31.37 6.07 -40.71
C VAL A 67 -32.26 7.32 -40.81
N LEU A 68 -32.33 8.14 -39.76
CA LEU A 68 -33.12 9.37 -39.77
C LEU A 68 -32.58 10.40 -40.78
N GLY A 69 -31.27 10.53 -40.91
CA GLY A 69 -30.63 11.38 -41.93
C GLY A 69 -31.01 10.97 -43.36
N LEU A 70 -30.96 9.67 -43.66
CA LEU A 70 -31.36 9.13 -44.98
C LEU A 70 -32.86 9.33 -45.27
N VAL A 71 -33.72 9.17 -44.26
CA VAL A 71 -35.17 9.45 -44.38
C VAL A 71 -35.41 10.95 -44.59
N ALA A 72 -34.74 11.82 -43.85
CA ALA A 72 -34.83 13.28 -44.00
C ALA A 72 -34.41 13.74 -45.40
N LEU A 73 -33.31 13.21 -45.95
CA LEU A 73 -32.88 13.47 -47.33
C LEU A 73 -33.95 13.06 -48.36
N ARG A 74 -34.61 11.92 -48.15
CA ARG A 74 -35.69 11.42 -49.03
C ARG A 74 -36.96 12.28 -48.95
N GLN A 75 -37.30 12.79 -47.76
CA GLN A 75 -38.41 13.74 -47.58
C GLN A 75 -38.10 15.11 -48.21
N ILE A 76 -36.91 15.65 -47.98
CA ILE A 76 -36.44 16.93 -48.54
C ILE A 76 -36.44 16.88 -50.07
N LYS A 77 -35.99 15.78 -50.69
CA LYS A 77 -36.02 15.59 -52.14
C LYS A 77 -37.43 15.57 -52.73
N ARG A 78 -38.45 15.13 -51.97
CA ARG A 78 -39.86 15.08 -52.41
C ARG A 78 -40.67 16.34 -52.09
N ARG A 79 -40.33 17.09 -51.04
CA ARG A 79 -41.11 18.25 -50.54
C ARG A 79 -40.44 19.61 -50.73
N GLY A 80 -39.24 19.69 -51.32
CA GLY A 80 -38.58 20.95 -51.68
C GLY A 80 -38.07 21.80 -50.50
N GLN A 81 -37.99 21.24 -49.30
CA GLN A 81 -37.64 21.96 -48.07
C GLN A 81 -36.14 22.29 -47.98
N ARG A 82 -35.78 23.37 -47.26
CA ARG A 82 -34.37 23.71 -46.95
C ARG A 82 -33.90 22.87 -45.75
N GLY A 83 -32.63 22.44 -45.76
CA GLY A 83 -32.06 21.57 -44.73
C GLY A 83 -31.07 20.49 -45.20
N LYS A 84 -30.83 20.37 -46.52
CA LYS A 84 -29.92 19.34 -47.10
C LYS A 84 -28.54 19.29 -46.43
N GLY A 85 -27.94 20.44 -46.11
CA GLY A 85 -26.62 20.52 -45.48
C GLY A 85 -26.56 19.82 -44.12
N PHE A 86 -27.52 20.09 -43.23
CA PHE A 86 -27.59 19.44 -41.91
C PHE A 86 -27.83 17.93 -42.00
N ALA A 87 -28.66 17.48 -42.94
CA ALA A 87 -28.91 16.05 -43.12
C ALA A 87 -27.69 15.30 -43.71
N VAL A 88 -26.90 15.93 -44.58
CA VAL A 88 -25.61 15.38 -45.06
C VAL A 88 -24.57 15.38 -43.95
N ALA A 89 -24.43 16.49 -43.20
CA ALA A 89 -23.48 16.58 -42.09
C ALA A 89 -23.79 15.55 -40.98
N GLY A 90 -25.06 15.44 -40.57
CA GLY A 90 -25.49 14.43 -39.59
C GLY A 90 -25.22 13.00 -40.07
N ALA A 91 -25.54 12.67 -41.32
CA ALA A 91 -25.27 11.34 -41.87
C ALA A 91 -23.76 11.03 -41.97
N ALA A 92 -22.93 12.02 -42.34
CA ALA A 92 -21.48 11.85 -42.41
C ALA A 92 -20.85 11.68 -41.02
N LEU A 93 -21.27 12.47 -40.04
CA LEU A 93 -20.83 12.34 -38.65
C LEU A 93 -21.28 11.01 -38.04
N SER A 94 -22.52 10.58 -38.28
CA SER A 94 -23.00 9.26 -37.84
C SER A 94 -22.26 8.10 -38.52
N ALA A 95 -21.88 8.22 -39.81
CA ALA A 95 -21.10 7.19 -40.49
C ALA A 95 -19.65 7.11 -39.97
N ALA A 96 -19.00 8.26 -39.74
CA ALA A 96 -17.67 8.31 -39.12
C ALA A 96 -17.69 7.79 -37.68
N GLY A 97 -18.70 8.18 -36.89
CA GLY A 97 -18.91 7.68 -35.53
C GLY A 97 -19.17 6.17 -35.50
N LEU A 98 -19.95 5.62 -36.43
CA LEU A 98 -20.17 4.18 -36.56
C LEU A 98 -18.87 3.44 -36.91
N ALA A 99 -18.07 3.98 -37.85
CA ALA A 99 -16.78 3.40 -38.24
C ALA A 99 -15.81 3.36 -37.06
N LEU A 100 -15.67 4.48 -36.33
CA LEU A 100 -14.89 4.54 -35.10
C LEU A 100 -15.39 3.52 -34.06
N TRP A 101 -16.70 3.43 -33.82
CA TRP A 101 -17.27 2.43 -32.91
C TRP A 101 -16.94 1.00 -33.33
N THR A 102 -17.05 0.66 -34.62
CA THR A 102 -16.70 -0.69 -35.11
C THR A 102 -15.22 -0.99 -34.95
N VAL A 103 -14.33 0.00 -35.16
CA VAL A 103 -12.89 -0.17 -34.92
C VAL A 103 -12.60 -0.36 -33.43
N SER A 104 -13.16 0.49 -32.56
CA SER A 104 -12.94 0.42 -31.11
C SER A 104 -13.52 -0.85 -30.46
N LEU A 105 -14.58 -1.43 -31.02
CA LEU A 105 -15.05 -2.77 -30.66
C LEU A 105 -14.12 -3.87 -31.17
N ALA A 106 -13.72 -3.81 -32.44
CA ALA A 106 -12.88 -4.84 -33.08
C ALA A 106 -11.47 -4.91 -32.50
N THR A 107 -10.94 -3.80 -31.97
CA THR A 107 -9.65 -3.75 -31.28
C THR A 107 -9.73 -4.02 -29.78
N GLY A 108 -10.94 -4.21 -29.21
CA GLY A 108 -11.11 -4.34 -27.76
C GLY A 108 -10.79 -3.06 -26.96
N ALA A 109 -10.60 -1.91 -27.62
CA ALA A 109 -10.27 -0.66 -26.94
C ALA A 109 -11.37 -0.19 -25.98
N VAL A 110 -12.64 -0.46 -26.31
CA VAL A 110 -13.76 -0.16 -25.41
C VAL A 110 -13.76 -1.08 -24.19
N THR A 111 -13.44 -2.37 -24.34
CA THR A 111 -13.38 -3.32 -23.21
C THR A 111 -12.18 -3.02 -22.33
N ALA A 112 -10.98 -2.85 -22.90
CA ALA A 112 -9.78 -2.49 -22.15
C ALA A 112 -9.94 -1.17 -21.36
N PHE A 113 -10.62 -0.16 -21.94
CA PHE A 113 -10.97 1.06 -21.21
C PHE A 113 -12.00 0.82 -20.10
N TRP A 114 -13.04 0.01 -20.35
CA TRP A 114 -14.04 -0.32 -19.33
C TRP A 114 -13.50 -1.20 -18.21
N ASP A 115 -12.56 -2.08 -18.49
CA ASP A 115 -11.89 -2.91 -17.50
C ASP A 115 -10.95 -2.03 -16.67
N GLY A 116 -10.06 -1.22 -17.29
CA GLY A 116 -9.25 -0.24 -16.54
C GLY A 116 -10.04 0.76 -15.69
N VAL A 117 -11.22 1.22 -16.14
CA VAL A 117 -12.14 2.06 -15.33
C VAL A 117 -12.80 1.25 -14.21
N ARG A 118 -13.08 -0.04 -14.42
CA ARG A 118 -13.71 -0.92 -13.44
C ARG A 118 -12.72 -1.40 -12.37
N ASP A 119 -11.46 -1.57 -12.74
CA ASP A 119 -10.38 -1.95 -11.84
C ASP A 119 -9.98 -0.75 -10.98
N ALA A 120 -9.89 0.45 -11.57
CA ALA A 120 -9.81 1.71 -10.83
C ALA A 120 -11.02 1.99 -9.92
N ALA A 121 -12.22 1.47 -10.26
CA ALA A 121 -13.41 1.55 -9.40
C ALA A 121 -13.52 0.42 -8.36
N ARG A 122 -12.60 -0.56 -8.38
CA ARG A 122 -12.49 -1.66 -7.42
C ARG A 122 -11.29 -1.53 -6.48
N GLY A 123 -10.38 -0.60 -6.75
CA GLY A 123 -9.15 -0.40 -5.96
C GLY A 123 -7.94 -1.20 -6.42
N GLY A 124 -8.05 -2.00 -7.50
CA GLY A 124 -6.97 -2.84 -8.03
C GLY A 124 -5.89 -2.04 -8.75
N GLY A 125 -5.22 -1.15 -8.03
CA GLY A 125 -4.25 -0.17 -8.55
C GLY A 125 -4.28 1.19 -7.84
N THR A 126 -4.74 1.28 -6.59
CA THR A 126 -4.60 2.50 -5.76
C THR A 126 -3.72 2.22 -4.55
N ALA A 127 -2.44 2.57 -4.68
CA ALA A 127 -1.35 2.35 -3.73
C ALA A 127 -1.46 3.23 -2.45
N TYR A 128 -2.52 3.04 -1.67
CA TYR A 128 -2.86 3.87 -0.50
C TYR A 128 -3.53 3.14 0.67
N SER A 129 -3.75 1.82 0.59
CA SER A 129 -4.16 1.01 1.74
C SER A 129 -3.78 -0.45 1.45
N LEU A 130 -2.62 -0.86 1.95
CA LEU A 130 -2.24 -2.26 2.04
C LEU A 130 -2.89 -2.83 3.31
N ALA A 131 -3.83 -3.76 3.16
CA ALA A 131 -4.53 -4.35 4.30
C ALA A 131 -3.78 -5.54 4.89
N GLU A 132 -3.96 -5.79 6.18
CA GLU A 132 -3.44 -6.99 6.86
C GLU A 132 -3.90 -8.28 6.15
N GLY A 133 -2.95 -9.10 5.74
CA GLY A 133 -3.16 -10.33 4.96
C GLY A 133 -3.00 -10.18 3.46
N GLU A 134 -2.73 -8.99 2.93
CA GLU A 134 -2.44 -8.78 1.51
C GLU A 134 -0.96 -9.04 1.21
N CYS A 135 -0.70 -9.70 0.08
CA CYS A 135 0.65 -9.93 -0.45
C CYS A 135 0.82 -9.11 -1.74
N PHE A 136 2.03 -8.64 -2.00
CA PHE A 136 2.28 -7.73 -3.11
C PHE A 136 3.66 -7.91 -3.75
N ASP A 137 3.77 -7.49 -5.00
CA ASP A 137 5.03 -7.27 -5.70
C ASP A 137 5.45 -5.80 -5.64
N ALA A 138 6.73 -5.56 -5.37
CA ALA A 138 7.32 -4.23 -5.35
C ALA A 138 8.15 -3.98 -6.63
N PRO A 139 8.05 -2.79 -7.26
CA PRO A 139 8.85 -2.47 -8.44
C PRO A 139 10.36 -2.55 -8.15
N GLY A 140 11.05 -3.44 -8.87
CA GLY A 140 12.48 -3.70 -8.64
C GLY A 140 12.79 -4.49 -7.36
N GLY A 141 11.77 -4.98 -6.65
CA GLY A 141 11.90 -5.79 -5.44
C GLY A 141 12.37 -5.04 -4.19
N SER A 142 12.30 -3.70 -4.19
CA SER A 142 12.68 -2.90 -3.02
C SER A 142 11.50 -2.73 -2.07
N LEU A 143 11.69 -3.17 -0.82
CA LEU A 143 10.75 -2.94 0.29
C LEU A 143 11.16 -1.74 1.15
N GLU A 144 12.32 -1.15 0.87
CA GLU A 144 12.76 0.12 1.43
C GLU A 144 12.20 1.27 0.59
N GLY A 145 11.36 2.12 1.18
CA GLY A 145 10.87 3.33 0.52
C GLY A 145 9.41 3.67 0.82
N PHE A 146 8.68 4.06 -0.22
CA PHE A 146 7.29 4.53 -0.12
C PHE A 146 6.35 3.53 -0.79
N ALA A 147 5.14 3.38 -0.24
CA ALA A 147 4.07 2.51 -0.75
C ALA A 147 3.46 2.97 -2.10
N TYR A 148 4.22 3.61 -2.98
CA TYR A 148 3.76 4.01 -4.31
C TYR A 148 4.17 2.94 -5.32
N ASP A 149 3.17 2.41 -6.03
CA ASP A 149 3.28 1.45 -7.14
C ASP A 149 3.54 -0.04 -6.76
N VAL A 150 3.02 -0.53 -5.63
CA VAL A 150 2.93 -1.98 -5.36
C VAL A 150 1.71 -2.64 -6.02
N ASP A 151 1.89 -3.87 -6.53
CA ASP A 151 0.83 -4.68 -7.16
C ASP A 151 0.37 -5.80 -6.22
N GLU A 152 -0.93 -5.84 -5.87
CA GLU A 152 -1.53 -6.94 -5.07
C GLU A 152 -1.45 -8.28 -5.83
N VAL A 153 -0.95 -9.32 -5.17
CA VAL A 153 -0.84 -10.68 -5.71
C VAL A 153 -1.30 -11.72 -4.69
N SER A 154 -1.64 -12.92 -5.18
CA SER A 154 -1.97 -14.03 -4.27
C SER A 154 -0.73 -14.46 -3.49
N CYS A 155 -0.82 -14.52 -2.16
CA CYS A 155 0.26 -15.05 -1.29
C CYS A 155 0.73 -16.48 -1.65
N ALA A 156 -0.08 -17.26 -2.37
CA ALA A 156 0.30 -18.59 -2.85
C ALA A 156 1.22 -18.56 -4.09
N ALA A 157 1.34 -17.41 -4.75
CA ALA A 157 2.37 -17.14 -5.74
C ALA A 157 3.62 -16.56 -5.05
N PRO A 158 4.82 -16.65 -5.67
CA PRO A 158 5.97 -15.90 -5.22
C PRO A 158 5.66 -14.40 -5.24
N HIS A 159 6.04 -13.69 -4.17
CA HIS A 159 5.76 -12.27 -4.00
C HIS A 159 6.86 -11.60 -3.18
N HIS A 160 6.97 -10.27 -3.25
CA HIS A 160 8.06 -9.56 -2.56
C HIS A 160 7.77 -9.33 -1.07
N GLY A 161 6.53 -8.99 -0.70
CA GLY A 161 6.17 -8.78 0.71
C GLY A 161 4.73 -9.10 1.07
N GLU A 162 4.51 -9.34 2.36
CA GLU A 162 3.21 -9.65 2.96
C GLU A 162 2.92 -8.69 4.11
N VAL A 163 1.72 -8.10 4.12
CA VAL A 163 1.31 -7.09 5.09
C VAL A 163 0.78 -7.78 6.34
N PHE A 164 1.44 -7.58 7.48
CA PHE A 164 1.05 -8.23 8.74
C PHE A 164 0.37 -7.29 9.74
N ALA A 165 0.42 -5.97 9.53
CA ALA A 165 -0.34 -4.99 10.30
C ALA A 165 -0.41 -3.64 9.57
N ALA A 166 -1.41 -2.82 9.91
CA ALA A 166 -1.45 -1.40 9.54
C ALA A 166 -1.95 -0.55 10.73
N PHE A 167 -1.42 0.67 10.89
CA PHE A 167 -1.85 1.58 11.95
C PHE A 167 -1.62 3.07 11.64
N ASP A 168 -2.48 3.94 12.19
CA ASP A 168 -2.34 5.39 12.09
C ASP A 168 -1.37 5.99 13.13
N LEU A 169 -0.45 6.84 12.66
CA LEU A 169 0.35 7.71 13.51
C LEU A 169 -0.47 8.88 14.08
N PRO A 170 -0.11 9.42 15.27
CA PRO A 170 -0.86 10.50 15.91
C PRO A 170 -1.05 11.74 15.02
N ALA A 171 -2.29 12.25 15.00
CA ALA A 171 -2.64 13.45 14.24
C ALA A 171 -1.87 14.70 14.72
N GLY A 172 -1.36 15.49 13.79
CA GLY A 172 -0.61 16.71 14.09
C GLY A 172 0.19 17.25 12.91
N SER A 173 1.18 18.10 13.21
CA SER A 173 2.26 18.44 12.28
C SER A 173 3.19 17.25 12.07
N TYR A 174 3.78 17.12 10.88
CA TYR A 174 4.73 16.05 10.57
C TYR A 174 5.89 16.06 11.59
N PRO A 175 6.13 14.97 12.34
CA PRO A 175 7.05 14.97 13.47
C PRO A 175 8.53 14.92 13.06
N GLY A 176 8.82 14.64 11.78
CA GLY A 176 10.17 14.38 11.28
C GLY A 176 10.36 12.90 10.94
N GLU A 177 11.21 12.63 9.97
CA GLU A 177 11.43 11.31 9.37
C GLU A 177 11.90 10.31 10.42
N ASP A 178 12.95 10.63 11.17
CA ASP A 178 13.51 9.79 12.25
C ASP A 178 12.48 9.44 13.34
N THR A 179 11.44 10.25 13.53
CA THR A 179 10.37 9.98 14.52
C THR A 179 9.25 9.12 13.93
N VAL A 180 9.01 9.23 12.62
CA VAL A 180 8.13 8.30 11.89
C VAL A 180 8.78 6.92 11.80
N ALA A 181 10.07 6.85 11.43
CA ALA A 181 10.84 5.62 11.28
C ALA A 181 10.86 4.80 12.57
N ARG A 182 11.35 5.36 13.69
CA ARG A 182 11.35 4.68 14.99
C ARG A 182 9.96 4.22 15.44
N ALA A 183 8.94 5.07 15.26
CA ALA A 183 7.56 4.71 15.63
C ALA A 183 6.96 3.62 14.73
N ALA A 184 7.43 3.50 13.49
CA ALA A 184 7.08 2.40 12.59
C ALA A 184 7.79 1.11 13.05
N GLU A 185 9.11 1.16 13.18
CA GLU A 185 10.00 0.07 13.60
C GLU A 185 9.56 -0.56 14.93
N ASP A 186 9.55 0.22 16.03
CA ASP A 186 9.14 -0.21 17.38
C ASP A 186 7.78 -0.96 17.33
N ARG A 187 6.84 -0.41 16.55
CA ARG A 187 5.47 -0.89 16.52
C ARG A 187 5.27 -2.07 15.59
N CYS A 188 5.99 -2.14 14.46
CA CYS A 188 5.93 -3.26 13.54
C CYS A 188 6.56 -4.50 14.17
N TYR A 189 7.74 -4.40 14.79
CA TYR A 189 8.30 -5.54 15.56
C TYR A 189 7.37 -5.99 16.68
N THR A 190 6.76 -5.06 17.44
CA THR A 190 5.75 -5.39 18.48
C THR A 190 4.51 -6.14 17.93
N LEU A 191 4.09 -5.86 16.70
CA LEU A 191 2.87 -6.42 16.11
C LEU A 191 3.11 -7.74 15.35
N ARG A 192 4.35 -7.99 14.91
CA ARG A 192 4.78 -9.17 14.14
C ARG A 192 4.27 -10.48 14.74
N ASP A 193 4.52 -10.69 16.02
CA ASP A 193 4.26 -11.94 16.73
C ASP A 193 2.76 -12.18 17.01
N GLY A 194 1.89 -11.22 16.67
CA GLY A 194 0.43 -11.42 16.64
C GLY A 194 -0.06 -12.04 15.33
N TYR A 195 0.66 -11.82 14.24
CA TYR A 195 0.33 -12.33 12.90
C TYR A 195 1.10 -13.61 12.56
N ALA A 196 2.38 -13.66 12.93
CA ALA A 196 3.23 -14.84 12.84
C ALA A 196 3.54 -15.35 14.26
N MET A 197 2.54 -15.97 14.92
CA MET A 197 2.71 -16.48 16.29
C MET A 197 3.65 -17.69 16.36
N ASP A 198 3.88 -18.39 15.24
CA ASP A 198 4.94 -19.39 15.12
C ASP A 198 6.20 -18.75 14.51
N ALA A 199 7.04 -18.14 15.35
CA ALA A 199 8.28 -17.50 14.91
C ALA A 199 9.25 -18.47 14.19
N TRP A 200 9.18 -19.77 14.48
CA TRP A 200 10.02 -20.79 13.81
C TRP A 200 9.51 -21.14 12.40
N ALA A 201 8.27 -20.74 12.06
CA ALA A 201 7.74 -20.86 10.71
C ALA A 201 8.17 -19.69 9.81
N VAL A 202 8.73 -18.62 10.38
CA VAL A 202 9.33 -17.50 9.63
C VAL A 202 10.72 -17.92 9.14
N PRO A 203 11.01 -17.91 7.82
CA PRO A 203 12.33 -18.24 7.32
C PRO A 203 13.40 -17.24 7.78
N GLY A 204 14.62 -17.70 8.06
CA GLY A 204 15.73 -16.83 8.49
C GLY A 204 16.24 -15.83 7.44
N ASP A 205 15.75 -15.89 6.20
CA ASP A 205 15.97 -14.88 5.16
C ASP A 205 14.79 -13.90 5.00
N VAL A 206 13.97 -13.75 6.05
CA VAL A 206 12.81 -12.84 6.13
C VAL A 206 12.94 -11.92 7.34
N ASP A 207 12.64 -10.64 7.15
CA ASP A 207 12.65 -9.60 8.19
C ASP A 207 11.45 -8.65 8.05
N VAL A 208 11.30 -7.74 9.03
CA VAL A 208 10.27 -6.71 9.11
C VAL A 208 10.69 -5.47 8.33
N TYR A 209 9.87 -5.11 7.35
CA TYR A 209 9.93 -3.85 6.63
C TYR A 209 8.69 -3.01 6.97
N TYR A 210 8.72 -1.73 6.61
CA TYR A 210 7.55 -0.87 6.74
C TYR A 210 7.48 0.15 5.60
N PHE A 211 6.26 0.48 5.19
CA PHE A 211 5.99 1.72 4.48
C PHE A 211 5.38 2.72 5.45
N ALA A 212 5.88 3.96 5.42
CA ALA A 212 5.47 5.00 6.37
C ALA A 212 5.22 6.36 5.69
N PRO A 213 4.44 7.26 6.31
CA PRO A 213 4.03 8.51 5.69
C PRO A 213 5.18 9.48 5.44
N THR A 214 5.19 10.09 4.26
CA THR A 214 6.15 11.13 3.89
C THR A 214 5.71 12.50 4.38
N ARG A 215 6.63 13.46 4.46
CA ARG A 215 6.27 14.88 4.68
C ARG A 215 5.32 15.46 3.60
N GLN A 216 5.23 14.82 2.44
CA GLN A 216 4.32 15.23 1.36
C GLN A 216 2.92 14.64 1.58
N SER A 217 2.82 13.32 1.78
CA SER A 217 1.54 12.63 2.00
C SER A 217 0.88 13.02 3.32
N TRP A 218 1.68 13.32 4.35
CA TRP A 218 1.18 13.89 5.62
C TRP A 218 0.41 15.22 5.43
N ARG A 219 0.69 15.98 4.36
CA ARG A 219 -0.06 17.21 4.04
C ARG A 219 -1.41 16.91 3.38
N THR A 220 -1.56 15.77 2.72
CA THR A 220 -2.80 15.33 2.07
C THR A 220 -3.68 14.47 2.99
N GLY A 221 -3.17 14.05 4.15
CA GLY A 221 -3.95 13.39 5.20
C GLY A 221 -3.40 12.04 5.65
N ASP A 222 -2.48 11.45 4.89
CA ASP A 222 -1.87 10.14 5.16
C ASP A 222 -1.11 10.10 6.51
N ARG A 223 -1.47 9.12 7.34
CA ARG A 223 -0.88 8.82 8.65
C ARG A 223 -0.56 7.34 8.80
N GLU A 224 -0.81 6.52 7.78
CA GLU A 224 -0.80 5.07 7.90
C GLU A 224 0.62 4.52 7.78
N VAL A 225 1.00 3.66 8.71
CA VAL A 225 2.17 2.79 8.60
C VAL A 225 1.66 1.40 8.27
N ALA A 226 2.17 0.80 7.19
CA ALA A 226 1.95 -0.60 6.86
C ALA A 226 3.21 -1.39 7.23
N CYS A 227 3.04 -2.43 8.05
CA CYS A 227 4.09 -3.34 8.49
C CYS A 227 4.11 -4.59 7.62
N LEU A 228 5.30 -5.00 7.19
CA LEU A 228 5.51 -5.91 6.07
C LEU A 228 6.53 -6.97 6.46
N PHE A 229 6.31 -8.22 6.07
CA PHE A 229 7.38 -9.19 5.95
C PHE A 229 8.01 -9.10 4.56
N GLY A 230 9.30 -9.35 4.46
CA GLY A 230 10.06 -9.28 3.22
C GLY A 230 11.35 -10.07 3.26
N SER A 231 11.89 -10.47 2.11
CA SER A 231 13.17 -11.20 2.10
C SER A 231 14.36 -10.26 2.22
N THR A 232 15.30 -10.60 3.10
CA THR A 232 16.59 -9.89 3.28
C THR A 232 17.54 -10.07 2.10
N ARG A 233 17.32 -11.08 1.25
CA ARG A 233 18.13 -11.33 0.06
C ARG A 233 17.72 -10.38 -1.07
N THR A 234 18.70 -9.73 -1.72
CA THR A 234 18.45 -8.87 -2.89
C THR A 234 17.70 -9.63 -3.99
N GLY A 235 16.46 -9.21 -4.29
CA GLY A 235 15.59 -9.89 -5.26
C GLY A 235 15.05 -11.25 -4.78
N GLY A 236 15.08 -11.50 -3.47
CA GLY A 236 14.37 -12.60 -2.82
C GLY A 236 12.86 -12.39 -2.87
N VAL A 237 12.13 -13.50 -2.76
CA VAL A 237 10.67 -13.53 -2.75
C VAL A 237 10.20 -14.52 -1.69
N LEU A 238 9.09 -14.17 -1.04
CA LEU A 238 8.35 -15.05 -0.14
C LEU A 238 7.59 -16.11 -0.96
N THR A 239 7.29 -17.25 -0.33
CA THR A 239 6.52 -18.33 -0.97
C THR A 239 5.47 -18.89 0.00
N GLY A 240 4.20 -18.55 -0.22
CA GLY A 240 3.15 -18.78 0.76
C GLY A 240 3.03 -17.61 1.74
N SER A 241 1.93 -17.57 2.47
CA SER A 241 1.71 -16.61 3.57
C SER A 241 2.39 -17.10 4.85
N LEU A 242 2.95 -16.18 5.61
CA LEU A 242 3.57 -16.36 6.92
C LEU A 242 2.56 -16.32 8.08
N ARG A 243 1.26 -16.13 7.78
CA ARG A 243 0.18 -15.99 8.77
C ARG A 243 0.00 -17.26 9.61
N THR A 244 0.43 -17.18 10.86
CA THR A 244 0.27 -18.22 11.88
C THR A 244 -0.42 -17.61 13.10
N ASP A 245 -1.68 -17.21 12.93
CA ASP A 245 -2.48 -16.49 13.94
C ASP A 245 -3.72 -17.28 14.38
N GLU A 246 -4.60 -16.66 15.17
CA GLU A 246 -5.86 -17.28 15.64
C GLU A 246 -6.84 -17.69 14.53
N THR A 247 -6.59 -17.28 13.27
CA THR A 247 -7.42 -17.65 12.10
C THR A 247 -6.87 -18.86 11.35
N THR A 248 -5.57 -19.15 11.47
CA THR A 248 -4.91 -20.28 10.78
C THR A 248 -4.50 -21.42 11.72
N LEU A 249 -4.24 -21.15 13.00
CA LEU A 249 -3.84 -22.12 14.01
C LEU A 249 -5.02 -22.92 14.59
N ASP A 250 -4.77 -24.18 14.96
CA ASP A 250 -5.72 -24.94 15.78
C ASP A 250 -5.66 -24.59 17.27
N GLY A 251 -6.66 -25.02 18.04
CA GLY A 251 -6.78 -24.69 19.47
C GLY A 251 -5.71 -25.28 20.39
N HIS A 252 -4.95 -26.29 19.95
CA HIS A 252 -3.79 -26.82 20.66
C HIS A 252 -2.52 -26.05 20.28
N GLN A 253 -2.31 -25.79 18.99
CA GLN A 253 -1.22 -24.96 18.50
C GLN A 253 -1.25 -23.56 19.12
N LEU A 254 -2.41 -22.90 19.10
CA LEU A 254 -2.61 -21.59 19.70
C LEU A 254 -2.41 -21.60 21.24
N ALA A 255 -2.77 -22.69 21.92
CA ALA A 255 -2.53 -22.83 23.35
C ALA A 255 -1.04 -22.99 23.69
N TYR A 256 -0.29 -23.67 22.82
CA TYR A 256 1.16 -23.86 22.96
C TYR A 256 1.92 -22.54 22.71
N LEU A 257 1.69 -21.90 21.57
CA LEU A 257 2.38 -20.65 21.19
C LEU A 257 2.07 -19.49 22.16
N ARG A 258 0.83 -19.40 22.67
CA ARG A 258 0.50 -18.44 23.76
C ARG A 258 1.16 -18.74 25.10
N ALA A 259 1.68 -19.95 25.32
CA ALA A 259 2.50 -20.27 26.49
C ALA A 259 3.98 -19.99 26.21
N GLU A 260 4.45 -20.21 24.97
CA GLU A 260 5.79 -19.82 24.48
C GLU A 260 6.03 -18.32 24.67
N GLN A 261 5.12 -17.50 24.14
CA GLN A 261 5.15 -16.03 24.16
C GLN A 261 5.14 -15.39 25.57
N VAL A 262 5.00 -16.18 26.64
CA VAL A 262 5.20 -15.72 28.02
C VAL A 262 6.70 -15.67 28.36
N LEU A 263 7.47 -16.67 27.90
CA LEU A 263 8.92 -16.72 28.06
C LEU A 263 9.63 -15.77 27.11
N ASP A 264 9.20 -15.72 25.84
CA ASP A 264 9.85 -14.89 24.81
C ASP A 264 9.87 -13.42 25.23
N ARG A 265 8.73 -12.89 25.71
CA ARG A 265 8.63 -11.54 26.30
C ARG A 265 9.48 -11.30 27.55
N ALA A 266 9.89 -12.35 28.25
CA ALA A 266 10.77 -12.23 29.40
C ALA A 266 12.25 -12.19 28.95
N LEU A 267 12.60 -12.95 27.91
CA LEU A 267 13.90 -12.87 27.23
C LEU A 267 14.12 -11.48 26.60
N ASP A 268 13.10 -10.92 25.93
CA ASP A 268 13.14 -9.56 25.34
C ASP A 268 13.41 -8.42 26.36
N LEU A 269 13.38 -8.71 27.67
CA LEU A 269 13.59 -7.76 28.77
C LEU A 269 14.94 -7.95 29.48
N GLU A 270 15.89 -8.61 28.82
CA GLU A 270 17.28 -8.72 29.25
C GLU A 270 17.95 -7.32 29.33
N PRO A 271 18.73 -7.01 30.39
CA PRO A 271 19.42 -5.72 30.50
C PRO A 271 20.50 -5.53 29.42
N ASP A 272 20.60 -4.32 28.86
CA ASP A 272 21.50 -3.95 27.75
C ASP A 272 22.98 -3.71 28.14
N THR A 273 23.40 -4.24 29.29
CA THR A 273 24.76 -4.09 29.84
C THR A 273 25.73 -5.14 29.28
N GLU A 274 26.95 -4.76 28.92
CA GLU A 274 27.99 -5.67 28.38
C GLU A 274 28.34 -6.83 29.34
N TYR A 275 28.31 -6.59 30.66
CA TYR A 275 28.59 -7.60 31.69
C TYR A 275 27.56 -7.55 32.82
N VAL A 276 27.27 -8.71 33.43
CA VAL A 276 26.35 -8.81 34.59
C VAL A 276 26.89 -8.02 35.78
N GLU A 277 28.20 -7.91 35.93
CA GLU A 277 28.88 -7.13 36.96
C GLU A 277 28.50 -5.64 36.96
N ASP A 278 28.14 -5.08 35.81
CA ASP A 278 27.83 -3.65 35.66
C ASP A 278 26.44 -3.30 36.22
N ASP A 279 25.46 -4.22 36.14
CA ASP A 279 24.15 -4.10 36.82
C ASP A 279 23.60 -5.45 37.33
N LEU A 280 24.34 -6.09 38.25
CA LEU A 280 23.87 -7.32 38.91
C LEU A 280 22.47 -7.17 39.56
N PRO A 281 22.08 -6.02 40.17
CA PRO A 281 20.72 -5.80 40.61
C PRO A 281 19.66 -5.92 39.50
N GLY A 282 19.88 -5.28 38.34
CA GLY A 282 18.97 -5.36 37.17
C GLY A 282 18.88 -6.78 36.60
N HIS A 283 20.02 -7.45 36.43
CA HIS A 283 20.10 -8.86 36.00
C HIS A 283 19.36 -9.81 36.95
N ARG A 284 19.46 -9.60 38.25
CA ARG A 284 18.71 -10.39 39.25
C ARG A 284 17.21 -10.12 39.23
N GLU A 285 16.79 -8.89 38.95
CA GLU A 285 15.37 -8.55 38.78
C GLU A 285 14.80 -9.24 37.52
N TRP A 286 15.55 -9.21 36.43
CA TRP A 286 15.20 -9.90 35.19
C TRP A 286 15.19 -11.44 35.34
N ALA A 287 16.18 -12.03 36.02
CA ALA A 287 16.17 -13.45 36.36
C ALA A 287 14.93 -13.85 37.19
N GLY A 288 14.42 -12.94 38.05
CA GLY A 288 13.14 -13.10 38.72
C GLY A 288 11.96 -13.15 37.76
N ARG A 289 11.92 -12.24 36.76
CA ARG A 289 10.91 -12.27 35.69
C ARG A 289 10.97 -13.55 34.86
N MET A 290 12.17 -14.03 34.55
CA MET A 290 12.38 -15.30 33.85
C MET A 290 11.82 -16.50 34.64
N ALA A 291 12.06 -16.55 35.95
CA ALA A 291 11.47 -17.58 36.81
C ALA A 291 9.92 -17.50 36.84
N GLU A 292 9.33 -16.31 36.95
CA GLU A 292 7.87 -16.11 36.89
C GLU A 292 7.29 -16.57 35.54
N ALA A 293 7.93 -16.19 34.43
CA ALA A 293 7.52 -16.58 33.09
C ALA A 293 7.61 -18.10 32.84
N LEU A 294 8.66 -18.76 33.35
CA LEU A 294 8.82 -20.21 33.28
C LEU A 294 7.78 -20.96 34.12
N ALA A 295 7.44 -20.44 35.31
CA ALA A 295 6.34 -20.96 36.13
C ALA A 295 5.02 -20.90 35.35
N GLU A 296 4.69 -19.75 34.77
CA GLU A 296 3.45 -19.54 34.03
C GLU A 296 3.39 -20.39 32.74
N ARG A 297 4.46 -20.45 31.93
CA ARG A 297 4.54 -21.32 30.75
C ARG A 297 4.33 -22.78 31.14
N SER A 298 4.99 -23.24 32.21
CA SER A 298 4.85 -24.62 32.70
C SER A 298 3.43 -24.92 33.21
N GLU A 299 2.80 -24.01 33.96
CA GLU A 299 1.41 -24.16 34.40
C GLU A 299 0.45 -24.22 33.21
N ARG A 300 0.56 -23.31 32.23
CA ARG A 300 -0.25 -23.28 31.01
C ARG A 300 -0.12 -24.59 30.22
N LEU A 301 1.10 -25.09 30.06
CA LEU A 301 1.35 -26.37 29.38
C LEU A 301 0.77 -27.57 30.16
N ARG A 302 0.82 -27.59 31.50
CA ARG A 302 0.21 -28.67 32.30
C ARG A 302 -1.32 -28.59 32.39
N GLY A 303 -1.88 -27.38 32.32
CA GLY A 303 -3.31 -27.12 32.44
C GLY A 303 -4.13 -27.44 31.18
N HIS A 304 -3.49 -27.53 30.01
CA HIS A 304 -4.17 -27.78 28.74
C HIS A 304 -4.37 -29.27 28.42
N ALA A 305 -5.48 -29.60 27.75
CA ALA A 305 -5.88 -30.97 27.45
C ALA A 305 -5.34 -31.46 26.09
N TRP A 306 -4.07 -31.88 26.06
CA TRP A 306 -3.37 -32.23 24.82
C TRP A 306 -3.88 -33.48 24.08
N PRO A 307 -3.76 -33.49 22.72
CA PRO A 307 -4.00 -34.68 21.91
C PRO A 307 -3.01 -35.79 22.27
N ALA A 308 -3.39 -37.04 22.02
CA ALA A 308 -2.68 -38.21 22.55
C ALA A 308 -1.18 -38.26 22.20
N ALA A 309 -0.79 -37.77 21.02
CA ALA A 309 0.61 -37.69 20.58
C ALA A 309 1.44 -36.66 21.38
N ALA A 310 0.87 -35.47 21.66
CA ALA A 310 1.58 -34.37 22.32
C ALA A 310 1.65 -34.48 23.85
N ARG A 311 0.83 -35.33 24.49
CA ARG A 311 0.77 -35.44 25.96
C ARG A 311 2.11 -35.71 26.63
N GLN A 312 2.88 -36.69 26.14
CA GLN A 312 4.17 -37.02 26.74
C GLN A 312 5.23 -35.95 26.41
N PRO A 313 5.43 -35.52 25.15
CA PRO A 313 6.39 -34.46 24.84
C PRO A 313 6.13 -33.15 25.60
N VAL A 314 4.89 -32.66 25.63
CA VAL A 314 4.56 -31.40 26.32
C VAL A 314 4.72 -31.54 27.84
N ALA A 315 4.36 -32.69 28.43
CA ALA A 315 4.59 -32.94 29.85
C ALA A 315 6.09 -33.05 30.21
N GLY A 316 6.91 -33.57 29.29
CA GLY A 316 8.38 -33.57 29.40
C GLY A 316 8.93 -32.15 29.41
N LEU A 317 8.61 -31.37 28.37
CA LEU A 317 9.01 -29.95 28.27
C LEU A 317 8.58 -29.15 29.50
N ALA A 318 7.35 -29.30 29.99
CA ALA A 318 6.88 -28.63 31.20
C ALA A 318 7.63 -29.08 32.49
N GLY A 319 8.24 -30.27 32.50
CA GLY A 319 9.15 -30.70 33.57
C GLY A 319 10.54 -30.07 33.47
N GLU A 320 11.04 -29.87 32.25
CA GLU A 320 12.33 -29.22 32.01
C GLU A 320 12.26 -27.71 32.30
N LEU A 321 11.19 -27.03 31.87
CA LEU A 321 10.93 -25.61 32.21
C LEU A 321 10.77 -25.36 33.72
N GLU A 322 10.31 -26.36 34.48
CA GLU A 322 10.28 -26.29 35.95
C GLU A 322 11.67 -26.35 36.56
N THR A 323 12.53 -27.18 35.98
CA THR A 323 13.94 -27.26 36.40
C THR A 323 14.66 -25.96 36.05
N ALA A 324 14.37 -25.39 34.87
CA ALA A 324 14.86 -24.08 34.49
C ALA A 324 14.42 -23.00 35.49
N ARG A 325 13.13 -22.94 35.85
CA ARG A 325 12.59 -22.00 36.85
C ARG A 325 13.43 -22.02 38.14
N GLU A 326 13.75 -23.21 38.65
CA GLU A 326 14.54 -23.33 39.88
C GLU A 326 15.98 -22.77 39.74
N GLU A 327 16.63 -22.89 38.58
CA GLU A 327 17.93 -22.25 38.35
C GLU A 327 17.78 -20.73 38.23
N TRP A 328 16.78 -20.24 37.50
CA TRP A 328 16.49 -18.80 37.38
C TRP A 328 16.14 -18.14 38.73
N GLU A 329 15.46 -18.84 39.64
CA GLU A 329 15.25 -18.38 41.03
C GLU A 329 16.55 -18.28 41.83
N ARG A 330 17.51 -19.19 41.58
CA ARG A 330 18.84 -19.15 42.23
C ARG A 330 19.70 -18.02 41.67
N ALA A 331 19.64 -17.76 40.36
CA ALA A 331 20.25 -16.59 39.73
C ALA A 331 19.69 -15.28 40.31
N ALA A 332 18.37 -15.12 40.40
CA ALA A 332 17.73 -13.98 41.06
C ALA A 332 18.14 -13.83 42.55
N GLY A 333 18.41 -14.96 43.22
CA GLY A 333 18.90 -15.03 44.59
C GLY A 333 20.41 -14.76 44.79
N ALA A 334 21.20 -14.67 43.72
CA ALA A 334 22.67 -14.63 43.78
C ALA A 334 23.24 -13.44 44.57
N SER A 335 24.35 -13.66 45.29
CA SER A 335 25.06 -12.62 46.04
C SER A 335 26.10 -11.84 45.22
N ASP A 336 26.48 -12.38 44.07
CA ASP A 336 27.64 -12.01 43.27
C ASP A 336 27.46 -12.53 41.82
N ALA A 337 28.23 -11.99 40.88
CA ALA A 337 28.13 -12.33 39.47
C ALA A 337 28.55 -13.78 39.17
N ASP A 338 29.60 -14.31 39.82
CA ASP A 338 30.03 -15.71 39.67
C ASP A 338 28.86 -16.69 39.94
N THR A 339 28.15 -16.49 41.05
CA THR A 339 26.96 -17.28 41.42
C THR A 339 25.78 -17.04 40.46
N PHE A 340 25.63 -15.82 39.93
CA PHE A 340 24.61 -15.52 38.93
C PHE A 340 24.88 -16.31 37.64
N TYR A 341 26.08 -16.20 37.07
CA TYR A 341 26.49 -16.92 35.85
C TYR A 341 26.33 -18.44 35.98
N GLU A 342 26.74 -19.04 37.11
CA GLU A 342 26.58 -20.49 37.33
C GLU A 342 25.11 -20.97 37.21
N HIS A 343 24.13 -20.14 37.60
CA HIS A 343 22.71 -20.49 37.53
C HIS A 343 22.04 -19.99 36.24
N TYR A 344 22.48 -18.85 35.70
CA TYR A 344 22.10 -18.32 34.40
C TYR A 344 22.41 -19.33 33.28
N GLU A 345 23.66 -19.83 33.20
CA GLU A 345 24.09 -20.76 32.15
C GLU A 345 23.24 -22.05 32.16
N LYS A 346 23.03 -22.64 33.35
CA LYS A 346 22.15 -23.81 33.52
C LYS A 346 20.69 -23.49 33.16
N GLY A 347 20.24 -22.28 33.46
CA GLY A 347 18.92 -21.77 33.10
C GLY A 347 18.72 -21.73 31.60
N TYR A 348 19.71 -21.23 30.84
CA TYR A 348 19.73 -21.24 29.37
C TYR A 348 19.79 -22.65 28.79
N ASP A 349 20.72 -23.49 29.27
CA ASP A 349 20.85 -24.91 28.87
C ASP A 349 19.52 -25.69 29.01
N LEU A 350 18.64 -25.31 29.93
CA LEU A 350 17.34 -25.94 30.20
C LEU A 350 16.18 -25.35 29.39
N ILE A 351 16.35 -24.18 28.76
CA ILE A 351 15.37 -23.55 27.86
C ILE A 351 15.78 -23.60 26.38
N ASP A 352 16.92 -24.26 26.07
CA ASP A 352 17.41 -24.51 24.71
C ASP A 352 16.26 -24.88 23.75
N PRO A 353 16.12 -24.18 22.61
CA PRO A 353 15.06 -24.43 21.62
C PRO A 353 14.92 -25.90 21.21
N GLU A 354 16.01 -26.66 21.07
CA GLU A 354 15.98 -28.07 20.65
C GLU A 354 15.13 -28.95 21.60
N ARG A 355 15.00 -28.57 22.88
CA ARG A 355 14.13 -29.25 23.86
C ARG A 355 12.65 -29.13 23.51
N ALA A 356 12.25 -28.06 22.83
CA ALA A 356 10.87 -27.83 22.41
C ALA A 356 10.48 -28.66 21.17
N VAL A 357 11.44 -29.10 20.35
CA VAL A 357 11.21 -29.77 19.05
C VAL A 357 10.23 -30.93 19.15
N GLY A 358 10.40 -31.83 20.12
CA GLY A 358 9.52 -33.00 20.27
C GLY A 358 8.07 -32.65 20.65
N ALA A 359 7.85 -31.52 21.33
CA ALA A 359 6.51 -31.01 21.61
C ALA A 359 5.89 -30.33 20.38
N ARG A 360 6.71 -29.57 19.64
CA ARG A 360 6.31 -28.84 18.43
C ARG A 360 5.98 -29.79 17.27
N GLU A 361 6.79 -30.83 17.04
CA GLU A 361 6.53 -31.90 16.08
C GLU A 361 5.18 -32.59 16.37
N ALA A 362 4.92 -32.94 17.63
CA ALA A 362 3.69 -33.60 18.05
C ALA A 362 2.42 -32.72 17.95
N LEU A 363 2.59 -31.41 17.71
CA LEU A 363 1.55 -30.41 17.47
C LEU A 363 1.51 -29.93 16.01
N GLY A 364 2.40 -30.42 15.13
CA GLY A 364 2.50 -29.97 13.75
C GLY A 364 2.90 -28.50 13.60
N LEU A 365 3.66 -27.96 14.57
CA LEU A 365 4.29 -26.64 14.50
C LEU A 365 5.66 -26.74 13.79
N ALA A 366 6.27 -25.62 13.42
CA ALA A 366 7.61 -25.63 12.83
C ALA A 366 8.65 -26.21 13.83
N THR A 367 9.58 -27.02 13.33
CA THR A 367 10.53 -27.81 14.16
C THR A 367 11.98 -27.39 14.01
N THR A 368 12.27 -26.36 13.22
CA THR A 368 13.62 -25.79 13.08
C THR A 368 13.70 -24.53 13.92
N PRO A 369 14.54 -24.47 14.97
CA PRO A 369 14.76 -23.22 15.69
C PRO A 369 15.27 -22.11 14.76
N PRO A 370 14.86 -20.84 14.97
CA PRO A 370 15.49 -19.73 14.28
C PRO A 370 16.97 -19.64 14.69
N SER A 371 17.85 -19.46 13.71
CA SER A 371 19.26 -19.18 13.97
C SER A 371 19.42 -17.73 14.40
N TYR A 372 19.64 -17.50 15.69
CA TYR A 372 20.21 -16.24 16.17
C TYR A 372 21.67 -16.19 15.71
N GLU A 373 21.97 -15.37 14.71
CA GLU A 373 23.34 -14.93 14.49
C GLU A 373 23.72 -14.04 15.68
N GLU A 374 24.84 -14.31 16.36
CA GLU A 374 25.36 -13.40 17.38
C GLU A 374 25.63 -12.04 16.75
N ASP A 375 24.88 -11.02 17.17
CA ASP A 375 24.87 -9.72 16.53
C ASP A 375 26.25 -9.06 16.66
N GLY A 376 27.00 -9.10 15.56
CA GLY A 376 28.41 -8.77 15.51
C GLY A 376 28.68 -7.26 15.61
N GLY A 377 28.58 -6.72 16.83
CA GLY A 377 29.20 -5.47 17.28
C GLY A 377 29.12 -4.28 16.31
N SER A 378 28.05 -3.48 16.46
CA SER A 378 27.86 -2.12 15.92
C SER A 378 29.08 -1.43 15.27
N GLU A 379 29.24 -1.53 13.95
CA GLU A 379 30.02 -0.55 13.16
C GLU A 379 29.18 0.69 12.87
N GLY A 380 29.01 1.52 13.90
CA GLY A 380 28.36 2.82 13.76
C GLY A 380 29.18 3.81 12.92
N GLY A 381 28.57 4.37 11.87
CA GLY A 381 28.94 5.70 11.34
C GLY A 381 29.20 5.80 9.84
N GLY A 382 28.19 6.27 9.09
CA GLY A 382 28.30 6.41 7.62
C GLY A 382 27.38 7.43 6.95
N SER A 383 26.92 8.48 7.65
CA SER A 383 26.11 9.53 7.01
C SER A 383 26.92 10.26 5.92
N GLY A 384 26.53 10.05 4.66
CA GLY A 384 27.28 10.47 3.46
C GLY A 384 26.50 11.39 2.53
N GLY A 385 25.75 12.35 3.06
CA GLY A 385 24.93 13.27 2.26
C GLY A 385 25.73 14.36 1.52
N GLY A 386 25.82 14.22 0.19
CA GLY A 386 25.84 15.34 -0.76
C GLY A 386 27.11 16.23 -0.87
N GLY A 387 27.79 16.17 -2.02
CA GLY A 387 28.83 17.14 -2.40
C GLY A 387 29.15 17.11 -3.89
N ALA A 388 28.60 18.05 -4.66
CA ALA A 388 28.98 18.26 -6.05
C ALA A 388 30.23 19.15 -6.15
N ALA A 389 31.21 18.77 -6.97
CA ALA A 389 32.32 19.61 -7.40
C ALA A 389 32.82 19.18 -8.79
N GLU A 390 33.35 20.14 -9.55
CA GLU A 390 33.67 20.05 -10.98
C GLU A 390 35.07 19.50 -11.32
N GLU A 391 35.23 19.11 -12.59
CA GLU A 391 36.45 19.05 -13.42
C GLU A 391 37.79 18.51 -12.86
N ALA A 392 38.30 17.45 -13.50
CA ALA A 392 39.54 17.50 -14.32
C ALA A 392 39.71 16.21 -15.15
N GLY A 393 40.42 16.28 -16.29
CA GLY A 393 40.55 15.17 -17.25
C GLY A 393 41.89 14.42 -17.27
N GLY A 394 41.98 13.41 -18.15
CA GLY A 394 43.16 12.54 -18.43
C GLY A 394 42.78 11.06 -18.26
N MET A 395 42.61 10.22 -19.28
CA MET A 395 43.42 9.85 -20.46
C MET A 395 44.55 8.83 -20.16
N GLU A 396 44.51 7.72 -20.91
CA GLU A 396 45.47 6.59 -20.98
C GLU A 396 45.51 5.66 -19.73
N VAL A 397 45.57 4.32 -19.86
CA VAL A 397 45.92 3.44 -21.01
C VAL A 397 44.82 2.39 -21.26
#